data_AF-A0A3N1CUM0-F1
#
_entry.id   AF-A0A3N1CUM0-F1
#
_cell.length_a   1.000
_cell.length_b   1.000
_cell.length_c   1.000
_cell.angle_alpha   90.00
_cell.angle_beta   90.00
_cell.angle_gamma   90.00
#
_symmetry.space_group_name_H-M   'P 1'
#
loop_
_entity.id
_entity.type
_entity.pdbx_description
1 polymer ?
#
loop_
_entity_poly.entity_id
_entity_poly.type
_entity_poly.pdbx_seq_one_letter_code
_entity_poly.pdbx_strand_id
1 'polypeptide(L)'
;MSVVGLNRLARELEHTPGLLGRYLESPGTVLDEYRLTESERRAVAGKDAAWLLDAGMNPVALRNLMVVLGIAHQDMYPAAKNGG
;
A
#
# COMPACT_ATOMS: atom_id res chain seq x y z
N MET A 1 9.75 -9.84 -7.29
CA MET A 1 8.60 -9.23 -6.59
C MET A 1 8.63 -9.70 -5.15
N SER A 2 8.48 -8.81 -4.17
CA SER A 2 8.67 -9.14 -2.75
C SER A 2 7.37 -8.95 -1.99
N VAL A 3 6.46 -9.93 -2.09
CA VAL A 3 5.22 -9.99 -1.30
C VAL A 3 5.50 -9.87 0.21
N VAL A 4 6.65 -10.39 0.66
CA VAL A 4 7.14 -10.24 2.04
C VAL A 4 7.41 -8.77 2.39
N GLY A 5 8.00 -7.99 1.48
CA GLY A 5 8.27 -6.57 1.66
C GLY A 5 6.99 -5.74 1.81
N LEU A 6 6.00 -5.98 0.95
CA LEU A 6 4.70 -5.30 1.00
C LEU A 6 3.93 -5.61 2.29
N ASN A 7 3.85 -6.89 2.66
CA ASN A 7 3.16 -7.30 3.89
C ASN A 7 3.86 -6.76 5.14
N ARG A 8 5.20 -6.72 5.15
CA ARG A 8 5.97 -6.12 6.24
C ARG A 8 5.71 -4.61 6.35
N LEU A 9 5.75 -3.88 5.23
CA LEU A 9 5.44 -2.45 5.19
C LEU A 9 4.05 -2.17 5.77
N ALA A 10 3.03 -2.89 5.32
CA ALA A 10 1.67 -2.73 5.81
C ALA A 10 1.58 -2.90 7.34
N ARG A 11 2.20 -3.96 7.87
CA ARG A 11 2.26 -4.22 9.30
C ARG A 11 2.98 -3.12 10.07
N GLU A 12 4.11 -2.65 9.58
CA GLU A 12 4.91 -1.64 10.28
C GLU A 12 4.25 -0.26 10.23
N LEU A 13 3.61 0.13 9.12
CA LEU A 13 2.84 1.37 9.06
C LEU A 13 1.65 1.36 10.04
N GLU A 14 1.03 0.21 10.26
CA GLU A 14 -0.08 0.03 11.22
C GLU A 14 0.39 0.09 12.68
N HIS A 15 1.56 -0.46 12.99
CA HIS A 15 1.95 -0.73 14.38
C HIS A 15 3.16 0.04 14.90
N THR A 16 4.00 0.62 14.05
CA THR A 16 5.20 1.35 14.47
C THR A 16 4.86 2.82 14.74
N PRO A 17 4.96 3.30 15.99
CA PRO A 17 4.67 4.70 16.31
C PRO A 17 5.55 5.65 15.50
N GLY A 18 4.93 6.69 14.92
CA GLY A 18 5.61 7.73 14.15
C GLY A 18 6.00 7.34 12.72
N LEU A 19 5.96 6.06 12.34
CA LEU A 19 6.32 5.64 10.99
C LEU A 19 5.32 6.14 9.94
N LEU A 20 4.02 6.10 10.25
CA LEU A 20 2.99 6.68 9.39
C LEU A 20 3.22 8.17 9.14
N GLY A 21 3.59 8.93 10.18
CA GLY A 21 3.92 10.36 10.04
C GLY A 21 5.08 10.58 9.08
N ARG A 22 6.19 9.85 9.27
CA ARG A 22 7.35 9.88 8.36
C ARG A 22 6.97 9.49 6.93
N TYR A 23 6.11 8.49 6.77
CA TYR A 23 5.62 8.06 5.47
C TYR A 23 4.80 9.15 4.79
N LEU A 24 3.90 9.83 5.52
CA LEU A 24 3.07 10.90 4.96
C LEU A 24 3.90 12.13 4.58
N GLU A 25 4.98 12.42 5.30
CA GLU A 25 5.92 13.51 4.98
C GLU A 25 6.81 13.18 3.77
N SER A 26 7.34 11.96 3.70
CA SER A 26 8.21 11.52 2.61
C SER A 26 8.03 10.02 2.31
N PRO A 27 7.05 9.64 1.47
CA PRO A 27 6.79 8.24 1.17
C PRO A 27 8.00 7.54 0.56
N GLY A 28 8.70 8.19 -0.38
CA GLY A 28 9.85 7.62 -1.06
C GLY A 28 10.97 7.22 -0.10
N THR A 29 11.32 8.10 0.83
CA THR A 29 12.37 7.84 1.84
C THR A 29 12.03 6.62 2.70
N VAL A 30 10.78 6.49 3.15
CA VAL A 30 10.36 5.32 3.94
C VAL A 30 10.38 4.06 3.07
N LEU A 31 9.87 4.15 1.84
CA LEU A 31 9.80 3.00 0.92
C LEU A 31 11.18 2.46 0.49
N ASP A 32 12.22 3.30 0.48
CA ASP A 32 13.61 2.90 0.21
C ASP A 32 14.19 2.00 1.31
N GLU A 33 13.65 2.05 2.53
CA GLU A 33 14.03 1.15 3.63
C GLU A 33 13.51 -0.29 3.42
N TYR A 34 12.62 -0.49 2.44
CA TYR A 34 12.02 -1.78 2.11
C TYR A 34 12.59 -2.34 0.80
N ARG A 35 12.74 -3.67 0.74
CA ARG A 35 13.12 -4.39 -0.49
C ARG A 35 11.94 -4.49 -1.45
N LEU A 36 11.50 -3.34 -1.95
CA LEU A 36 10.48 -3.19 -2.97
C LEU A 36 11.11 -2.92 -4.34
N THR A 37 10.47 -3.43 -5.36
CA THR A 37 10.68 -3.03 -6.75
C THR A 37 10.09 -1.64 -6.99
N GLU A 38 10.49 -1.02 -8.08
CA GLU A 38 10.00 0.31 -8.43
C GLU A 38 8.48 0.34 -8.67
N SER A 39 7.93 -0.71 -9.28
CA SER A 39 6.48 -0.82 -9.50
C SER A 39 5.72 -0.94 -8.19
N GLU A 40 6.23 -1.73 -7.23
CA GLU A 40 5.62 -1.86 -5.89
C GLU A 40 5.65 -0.51 -5.15
N ARG A 41 6.77 0.23 -5.21
CA ARG A 41 6.86 1.58 -4.61
C ARG A 41 5.83 2.53 -5.18
N ARG A 42 5.70 2.58 -6.51
CA ARG A 42 4.70 3.43 -7.17
C ARG A 42 3.28 3.05 -6.79
N ALA A 43 2.96 1.76 -6.73
CA ALA A 43 1.63 1.30 -6.35
C ALA A 43 1.28 1.67 -4.91
N VAL A 44 2.23 1.54 -3.97
CA VAL A 44 2.00 1.96 -2.57
C VAL A 44 1.86 3.48 -2.45
N ALA A 45 2.75 4.26 -3.07
CA ALA A 45 2.69 5.73 -3.04
C ALA A 45 1.40 6.27 -3.68
N GLY A 46 0.98 5.65 -4.80
CA GLY A 46 -0.25 5.96 -5.52
C GLY A 46 -1.52 5.37 -4.93
N LYS A 47 -1.42 4.54 -3.88
CA LYS A 47 -2.54 3.84 -3.24
C LYS A 47 -3.34 2.96 -4.22
N ASP A 48 -2.64 2.31 -5.14
CA ASP A 48 -3.23 1.43 -6.17
C ASP A 48 -3.52 0.04 -5.59
N ALA A 49 -4.66 -0.07 -4.90
CA ALA A 49 -5.03 -1.32 -4.23
C ALA A 49 -5.28 -2.47 -5.22
N ALA A 50 -5.79 -2.17 -6.42
CA ALA A 50 -6.01 -3.16 -7.46
C ALA A 50 -4.68 -3.78 -7.92
N TRP A 51 -3.69 -2.95 -8.22
CA TRP A 51 -2.36 -3.43 -8.59
C TRP A 51 -1.69 -4.21 -7.47
N LEU A 52 -1.79 -3.75 -6.22
CA LEU A 52 -1.20 -4.43 -5.06
C LEU A 52 -1.82 -5.82 -4.83
N LEU A 53 -3.14 -5.94 -5.03
CA LEU A 53 -3.83 -7.23 -4.96
C LEU A 53 -3.38 -8.17 -6.09
N ASP A 54 -3.32 -7.67 -7.33
CA ASP A 54 -2.89 -8.44 -8.50
C ASP A 54 -1.41 -8.87 -8.41
N ALA A 55 -0.59 -8.04 -7.75
CA ALA A 55 0.78 -8.35 -7.35
C ALA A 55 0.88 -9.35 -6.17
N GLY A 56 -0.23 -9.95 -5.73
CA GLY A 56 -0.25 -11.04 -4.76
C GLY A 56 -0.10 -10.60 -3.30
N MET A 57 -0.33 -9.33 -2.98
CA MET A 57 -0.41 -8.88 -1.58
C MET A 57 -1.58 -9.59 -0.87
N ASN A 58 -1.40 -9.93 0.40
CA ASN A 58 -2.48 -10.56 1.16
C ASN A 58 -3.68 -9.58 1.29
N PRO A 59 -4.92 -9.99 1.00
CA PRO A 59 -6.07 -9.08 1.02
C PRO A 59 -6.33 -8.38 2.37
N VAL A 60 -6.02 -9.05 3.49
CA VAL A 60 -6.15 -8.46 4.84
C VAL A 60 -5.06 -7.40 5.06
N ALA A 61 -3.82 -7.71 4.70
CA ALA A 61 -2.73 -6.74 4.78
C ALA A 61 -2.97 -5.54 3.86
N LEU A 62 -3.50 -5.77 2.66
CA LEU A 62 -3.89 -4.71 1.72
C LEU A 62 -4.98 -3.81 2.31
N ARG A 63 -6.06 -4.40 2.84
CA ARG A 63 -7.13 -3.65 3.51
C ARG A 63 -6.56 -2.77 4.62
N ASN A 64 -5.72 -3.35 5.49
CA ASN A 64 -5.14 -2.61 6.60
C ASN A 64 -4.24 -1.47 6.10
N LEU A 65 -3.38 -1.73 5.12
CA LEU A 65 -2.54 -0.71 4.49
C LEU A 65 -3.39 0.44 3.95
N MET A 66 -4.42 0.14 3.14
CA MET A 66 -5.26 1.16 2.52
C MET A 66 -5.99 1.99 3.58
N VAL A 67 -6.53 1.39 4.64
CA VAL A 67 -7.17 2.11 5.75
C VAL A 67 -6.17 2.99 6.49
N VAL A 68 -4.97 2.49 6.80
CA VAL A 68 -3.89 3.26 7.43
C VAL A 68 -3.47 4.46 6.56
N LEU A 69 -3.52 4.31 5.24
CA LEU A 69 -3.25 5.38 4.27
C LEU A 69 -4.45 6.29 3.98
N GLY A 70 -5.55 6.14 4.70
CA GLY A 70 -6.75 7.00 4.61
C GLY A 70 -7.72 6.64 3.48
N ILE A 71 -7.59 5.46 2.87
CA ILE A 71 -8.51 4.97 1.85
C ILE A 71 -9.55 4.05 2.50
N ALA A 72 -10.82 4.45 2.43
CA ALA A 72 -11.91 3.63 2.92
C ALA A 72 -12.11 2.39 2.02
N HIS A 73 -12.64 1.31 2.58
CA HIS A 73 -12.80 0.04 1.86
C HIS A 73 -13.60 0.18 0.55
N GLN A 74 -14.67 0.97 0.55
CA GLN A 74 -15.48 1.20 -0.65
C GLN A 74 -14.71 1.87 -1.80
N ASP A 75 -13.62 2.59 -1.49
CA ASP A 75 -12.83 3.35 -2.45
C ASP A 75 -11.59 2.59 -2.94
N MET A 76 -11.29 1.42 -2.36
CA MET A 76 -10.11 0.61 -2.72
C MET A 76 -10.19 0.02 -4.13
N TYR A 77 -11.40 -0.34 -4.56
CA TYR A 77 -11.65 -0.91 -5.87
C TYR A 77 -12.69 -0.03 -6.56
N PRO A 78 -12.26 1.01 -7.31
CA PRO A 78 -13.19 1.81 -8.07
C PRO A 78 -14.03 0.87 -8.93
N ALA A 79 -15.35 0.93 -8.78
CA ALA A 79 -16.25 0.15 -9.63
C ALA A 79 -15.79 0.35 -11.07
N ALA A 80 -15.52 -0.76 -11.77
CA ALA A 80 -15.21 -0.71 -13.20
C ALA A 80 -16.27 0.17 -13.83
N LYS A 81 -15.89 1.33 -14.37
CA LYS A 81 -16.81 2.15 -15.15
C LYS A 81 -17.29 1.23 -16.26
N ASN A 82 -18.53 0.76 -16.15
CA ASN A 82 -19.22 0.11 -17.25
C ASN A 82 -19.12 1.11 -18.40
N GLY A 83 -18.32 0.75 -19.42
CA GLY A 83 -18.18 1.54 -20.62
C GLY A 83 -19.56 1.75 -21.23
N GLY A 84 -19.90 3.00 -21.47
CA GLY A 84 -20.90 3.38 -22.47
C GLY A 84 -20.24 3.49 -23.83
#